data_AF-A0A4Z0JFT2-F1
#
_entry.id   AF-A0A4Z0JFT2-F1
#
_cell.length_a   1.000
_cell.length_b   1.000
_cell.length_c   1.000
_cell.angle_alpha   90.00
_cell.angle_beta   90.00
_cell.angle_gamma   90.00
#
_symmetry.space_group_name_H-M   'P 1'
#
loop_
_entity.id
_entity.type
_entity.pdbx_description
1 polymer ?
#
loop_
_entity_poly.entity_id
_entity_poly.type
_entity_poly.pdbx_seq_one_letter_code
_entity_poly.pdbx_strand_id
1 'polypeptide(L)' 'MDYLKKRLKFLLIIIFSVAIILFVQYELHFDSNIDIKKVGWMMTLLQAAAGGYGLYGLVQFFRVK' A
#
# COMPACT_ATOMS: atom_id res chain seq x y z
N MET A 1 -16.95 -20.55 8.72
CA MET A 1 -15.56 -20.05 8.88
C MET A 1 -14.98 -19.41 7.60
N ASP A 2 -15.62 -19.56 6.43
CA ASP A 2 -15.12 -18.96 5.17
C ASP A 2 -15.24 -17.44 5.08
N TYR A 3 -16.24 -16.87 5.75
CA TYR A 3 -16.45 -15.42 5.81
C TYR A 3 -15.29 -14.68 6.49
N LEU A 4 -14.86 -15.18 7.66
CA LEU A 4 -13.75 -14.61 8.41
C LEU A 4 -12.42 -14.72 7.63
N LYS A 5 -12.19 -15.86 6.97
CA LYS A 5 -11.01 -16.07 6.09
C LYS A 5 -10.99 -15.10 4.91
N LYS A 6 -12.13 -14.81 4.29
CA LYS A 6 -12.21 -13.81 3.20
C LYS A 6 -11.85 -12.41 3.70
N ARG A 7 -12.40 -11.98 4.84
CA ARG A 7 -12.08 -10.67 5.44
C ARG A 7 -10.62 -10.53 5.86
N LEU A 8 -10.02 -11.59 6.41
CA LEU A 8 -8.61 -11.59 6.82
C LEU A 8 -7.66 -11.34 5.64
N LYS A 9 -7.96 -11.88 4.45
CA LYS A 9 -7.16 -11.64 3.24
C LYS A 9 -7.17 -10.17 2.83
N PHE A 10 -8.33 -9.51 2.91
CA PHE A 10 -8.44 -8.07 2.61
C PHE A 10 -7.74 -7.20 3.66
N LEU A 11 -7.84 -7.59 4.94
CA LEU A 11 -7.09 -6.92 6.01
C LEU A 11 -5.57 -6.99 5.77
N LEU A 12 -5.07 -8.15 5.34
CA LEU A 12 -3.67 -8.36 4.98
C LEU A 12 -3.23 -7.44 3.83
N ILE A 13 -4.07 -7.29 2.80
CA ILE A 13 -3.81 -6.38 1.67
C ILE A 13 -3.74 -4.91 2.14
N ILE A 14 -4.62 -4.50 3.05
CA ILE A 14 -4.63 -3.14 3.60
C ILE A 14 -3.36 -2.88 4.40
N ILE A 15 -2.99 -3.78 5.32
CA ILE A 15 -1.78 -3.64 6.15
C ILE A 15 -0.53 -3.60 5.27
N PHE A 16 -0.45 -4.50 4.28
CA PHE A 16 0.67 -4.55 3.35
C PHE A 16 0.77 -3.27 2.52
N SER A 17 -0.37 -2.74 2.05
CA SER A 17 -0.43 -1.47 1.33
C SER A 17 0.06 -0.29 2.20
N VAL A 18 -0.36 -0.23 3.46
CA VAL A 18 0.06 0.85 4.38
C VAL A 18 1.56 0.76 4.68
N ALA A 19 2.09 -0.44 4.87
CA ALA A 19 3.52 -0.66 5.10
C ALA A 19 4.38 -0.17 3.91
N ILE A 20 3.97 -0.45 2.67
CA ILE A 20 4.68 0.03 1.48
C ILE A 20 4.61 1.55 1.38
N ILE A 21 3.46 2.17 1.64
CA ILE A 21 3.31 3.63 1.58
C ILE A 21 4.20 4.31 2.63
N LEU A 22 4.26 3.78 3.84
CA LEU A 22 5.13 4.28 4.92
C LEU A 22 6.61 4.11 4.57
N PHE A 23 7.00 2.96 4.01
CA PHE A 23 8.36 2.70 3.56
C PHE A 23 8.78 3.69 2.46
N VAL A 24 7.93 3.87 1.45
CA VAL A 24 8.17 4.84 0.37
C VAL A 24 8.27 6.26 0.91
N GLN A 25 7.39 6.66 1.84
CA GLN A 25 7.48 7.97 2.49
C GLN A 25 8.78 8.15 3.26
N TYR A 26 9.20 7.12 4.01
CA TYR A 26 10.43 7.16 4.80
C TYR A 26 11.66 7.36 3.91
N GLU A 27 11.79 6.56 2.86
CA GLU A 27 12.87 6.66 1.85
C GLU A 27 12.89 8.04 1.18
N LEU A 28 11.72 8.58 0.78
CA LEU A 28 11.64 9.88 0.13
C LEU A 28 11.92 11.08 1.07
N HIS A 29 11.67 10.96 2.37
CA HIS A 29 11.84 12.06 3.33
C HIS A 29 13.19 12.04 4.07
N PHE A 30 13.75 10.85 4.34
CA PHE A 30 14.94 10.72 5.18
C PHE A 30 16.22 10.41 4.40
N ASP A 31 16.14 9.91 3.16
CA ASP A 31 17.31 9.64 2.35
C ASP A 31 17.57 10.77 1.34
N SER A 32 18.56 11.60 1.66
CA SER A 32 18.99 12.74 0.82
C SER A 32 19.97 12.34 -0.28
N ASN A 33 20.37 11.07 -0.36
CA ASN A 33 21.38 10.57 -1.29
C ASN A 33 20.80 9.79 -2.47
N ILE A 34 19.47 9.72 -2.57
CA ILE A 34 18.78 9.04 -3.66
C ILE A 34 18.76 9.95 -4.89
N ASP A 35 19.13 9.42 -6.07
CA ASP A 35 18.98 10.10 -7.36
C ASP A 35 17.47 10.32 -7.66
N ILE A 36 16.96 11.45 -7.15
CA ILE A 36 15.55 11.83 -7.02
C ILE A 36 14.80 11.68 -8.36
N LYS A 37 15.50 11.86 -9.48
CA LYS A 37 14.89 11.84 -10.82
C LYS A 37 14.47 10.47 -11.31
N LYS A 38 15.04 9.37 -10.82
CA LYS A 38 14.69 8.02 -11.33
C LYS A 38 14.02 7.16 -10.25
N VAL A 39 14.61 7.15 -9.05
CA VAL A 39 14.07 6.42 -7.91
C VAL A 39 12.84 7.13 -7.34
N GLY A 40 12.81 8.47 -7.35
CA GLY A 40 11.65 9.24 -6.89
C GLY A 40 10.38 8.96 -7.69
N TRP A 41 10.48 8.87 -9.03
CA TRP A 41 9.35 8.54 -9.90
C TRP A 41 8.86 7.10 -9.72
N MET A 42 9.78 6.13 -9.58
CA MET A 42 9.40 4.74 -9.27
C MET A 42 8.72 4.63 -7.91
N MET A 43 9.23 5.32 -6.90
CA MET A 43 8.65 5.40 -5.55
C MET A 43 7.26 6.04 -5.58
N THR A 44 7.04 7.14 -6.30
CA THR A 44 5.71 7.77 -6.42
C THR A 44 4.70 6.88 -7.14
N LEU A 45 5.12 6.20 -8.22
CA LEU A 45 4.28 5.21 -8.90
C LEU A 45 3.92 4.04 -7.99
N LEU A 46 4.90 3.54 -7.21
CA LEU A 46 4.69 2.47 -6.25
C LEU A 46 3.72 2.91 -5.14
N GLN A 47 3.85 4.14 -4.64
CA GLN A 47 2.94 4.72 -3.64
C GLN A 47 1.51 4.84 -4.19
N ALA A 48 1.35 5.33 -5.43
CA ALA A 48 0.04 5.47 -6.07
C ALA A 48 -0.62 4.10 -6.34
N ALA A 49 0.15 3.13 -6.82
CA ALA A 49 -0.31 1.76 -7.04
C ALA A 49 -0.70 1.08 -5.72
N ALA A 50 0.14 1.20 -4.69
CA ALA A 50 -0.16 0.69 -3.35
C ALA A 50 -1.42 1.36 -2.79
N GLY A 51 -1.54 2.68 -2.86
CA GLY A 51 -2.75 3.41 -2.45
C GLY A 51 -4.03 2.91 -3.12
N GLY A 52 -3.98 2.66 -4.44
CA GLY A 52 -5.10 2.07 -5.19
C GLY A 52 -5.46 0.65 -4.71
N TYR A 53 -4.47 -0.20 -4.47
CA TYR A 53 -4.69 -1.54 -3.91
C TYR A 53 -5.21 -1.51 -2.46
N GLY A 54 -4.75 -0.57 -1.64
CA GLY A 54 -5.24 -0.36 -0.28
C GLY A 54 -6.71 0.07 -0.26
N LEU A 55 -7.09 1.02 -1.12
CA LEU A 55 -8.48 1.43 -1.30
C LEU A 55 -9.38 0.28 -1.81
N TYR A 56 -8.89 -0.50 -2.77
CA TYR A 56 -9.60 -1.70 -3.24
C TYR A 56 -9.81 -2.71 -2.11
N GLY A 57 -8.79 -2.96 -1.29
CA GLY A 57 -8.87 -3.82 -0.12
C GLY A 57 -9.91 -3.33 0.90
N LEU A 58 -9.95 -2.01 1.17
CA LEU A 58 -10.94 -1.38 2.03
C LEU A 58 -12.37 -1.55 1.50
N VAL A 59 -12.62 -1.22 0.23
CA VAL A 59 -13.95 -1.34 -0.37
C VAL A 59 -14.43 -2.80 -0.35
N GLN A 60 -13.56 -3.75 -0.71
CA GLN A 60 -13.86 -5.19 -0.65
C GLN A 60 -14.16 -5.64 0.79
N PHE A 61 -13.41 -5.15 1.78
CA PHE A 61 -13.62 -5.49 3.19
C PHE A 61 -15.03 -5.12 3.67
N PHE A 62 -15.53 -3.93 3.31
CA PHE A 62 -16.89 -3.50 3.66
C PHE A 62 -17.98 -4.12 2.78
N ARG A 63 -17.65 -4.52 1.55
CA ARG A 63 -18.60 -5.15 0.62
C ARG A 63 -18.89 -6.62 0.94
N VAL A 64 -17.95 -7.33 1.57
CA VAL A 64 -18.11 -8.74 1.95
C VAL A 64 -19.14 -8.84 3.08
N LYS A 65 -20.36 -9.27 2.72
CA LYS A 65 -21.47 -9.68 3.61
C LYS A 65 -21.44 -11.17 3.90
#